data_AF-A0A6M5UIZ6-F1
#
_entry.id   AF-A0A6M5UIZ6-F1
#
_cell.length_a   1.000
_cell.length_b   1.000
_cell.length_c   1.000
_cell.angle_alpha   90.00
_cell.angle_beta   90.00
_cell.angle_gamma   90.00
#
_symmetry.space_group_name_H-M   'P 1'
#
loop_
_entity.id
_entity.type
_entity.pdbx_description
1 polymer ?
#
loop_
_entity_poly.entity_id
_entity_poly.type
_entity_poly.pdbx_seq_one_letter_code
_entity_poly.pdbx_strand_id
1 'polypeptide(L)'
;MNLGAVLGSLRATDVARLAPRRAVPPGPPEGRYLPDGGIDRSLDLARRAGHPADLVRALASTLSVLDPRTRRAVVDPIGRLGVHSRSDGGALVRPVELGGDRAQQTDATTCGSAVLGLLAAVGDPVLALWLATGLRPGDAPGSGRRPWTGGAARFGELQRAVKRRTNRAALGPLPWPAALGTPPWGAARTARYADVRYGERVVRGRSGSGDPEPEVRAALVAAARGVPVPLFTGGDLALGIETAVPRHVVLLALADAQLRRCQVYEPSTGTVHDLETGALLDGRHTPEVRRALGGWPHVCWALLPSGRAGEATGPAGGWT
;
A
#
# COMPACT_ATOMS: atom_id res chain seq x y z
N MET A 1 -23.41 32.24 -0.97
CA MET A 1 -22.26 31.33 -0.82
C MET A 1 -21.17 32.07 -0.06
N ASN A 2 -20.70 31.55 1.08
CA ASN A 2 -19.71 32.23 1.93
C ASN A 2 -18.28 31.91 1.47
N LEU A 3 -17.52 32.92 1.04
CA LEU A 3 -16.13 32.79 0.56
C LEU A 3 -15.21 32.09 1.59
N GLY A 4 -15.45 32.27 2.90
CA GLY A 4 -14.69 31.60 3.95
C GLY A 4 -14.89 30.07 3.98
N ALA A 5 -16.07 29.58 3.61
CA ALA A 5 -16.35 28.14 3.54
C ALA A 5 -15.74 27.49 2.29
N VAL A 6 -15.59 28.26 1.20
CA VAL A 6 -14.96 27.81 -0.05
C VAL A 6 -13.45 27.77 0.08
N LEU A 7 -12.83 28.76 0.74
CA LEU A 7 -11.39 28.78 0.99
C LEU A 7 -10.96 27.73 2.02
N GLY A 8 -11.82 27.43 3.00
CA GLY A 8 -11.53 26.45 4.06
C GLY A 8 -11.52 24.98 3.59
N SER A 9 -12.13 24.65 2.46
CA SER A 9 -12.14 23.29 1.89
C SER A 9 -11.00 23.02 0.90
N LEU A 10 -10.16 24.03 0.63
CA LEU A 10 -9.05 23.90 -0.29
C LEU A 10 -7.93 23.07 0.33
N ARG A 11 -7.33 22.18 -0.45
CA ARG A 11 -6.13 21.38 -0.14
C ARG A 11 -4.93 22.05 -0.80
N ALA A 12 -3.70 21.84 -0.32
CA ALA A 12 -2.52 22.32 -1.07
C ALA A 12 -2.40 21.63 -2.44
N THR A 13 -2.96 20.42 -2.59
CA THR A 13 -3.10 19.75 -3.89
C THR A 13 -4.09 20.42 -4.83
N ASP A 14 -4.95 21.32 -4.35
CA ASP A 14 -5.81 22.10 -5.23
C ASP A 14 -5.02 23.14 -6.04
N VAL A 15 -3.86 23.59 -5.55
CA VAL A 15 -2.91 24.39 -6.34
C VAL A 15 -2.33 23.55 -7.49
N ALA A 16 -2.20 22.22 -7.31
CA ALA A 16 -1.77 21.33 -8.38
C ALA A 16 -2.82 21.18 -9.51
N ARG A 17 -4.05 21.68 -9.33
CA ARG A 17 -5.03 21.84 -10.44
C ARG A 17 -4.56 22.86 -11.49
N LEU A 18 -3.69 23.79 -11.09
CA LEU A 18 -3.14 24.80 -12.00
C LEU A 18 -2.05 24.23 -12.92
N ALA A 19 -1.45 23.09 -12.56
CA ALA A 19 -0.49 22.39 -13.41
C ALA A 19 -1.18 21.38 -14.34
N PRO A 20 -0.66 21.14 -15.56
CA PRO A 20 -1.23 20.17 -16.50
C PRO A 20 -1.48 18.80 -15.86
N ARG A 21 -2.63 18.18 -16.19
CA ARG A 21 -2.96 16.84 -15.68
C ARG A 21 -2.07 15.81 -16.36
N ARG A 22 -1.23 15.14 -15.56
CA ARG A 22 -0.56 13.91 -16.00
C ARG A 22 -1.61 12.82 -16.20
N ALA A 23 -1.56 12.13 -17.33
CA ALA A 23 -2.45 11.01 -17.60
C ALA A 23 -2.34 9.93 -16.51
N VAL A 24 -3.50 9.38 -16.15
CA VAL A 24 -3.58 8.21 -15.30
C VAL A 24 -3.11 7.01 -16.12
N PRO A 25 -2.13 6.22 -15.64
CA PRO A 25 -1.67 5.05 -16.38
C PRO A 25 -2.80 4.03 -16.58
N PRO A 26 -2.73 3.18 -17.63
CA PRO A 26 -3.64 2.06 -17.74
C PRO A 26 -3.48 1.13 -16.53
N GLY A 27 -4.60 0.55 -16.10
CA GLY A 27 -4.61 -0.41 -15.00
C GLY A 27 -3.79 -1.67 -15.34
N PRO A 28 -3.35 -2.43 -14.32
CA PRO A 28 -2.68 -3.71 -14.53
C PRO A 28 -3.61 -4.69 -15.29
N PRO A 29 -3.08 -5.73 -15.96
CA PRO A 29 -3.90 -6.76 -16.60
C PRO A 29 -4.77 -7.50 -15.57
N GLU A 30 -5.97 -7.90 -16.00
CA GLU A 30 -6.94 -8.65 -15.17
C GLU A 30 -6.44 -10.06 -14.83
N GLY A 31 -6.88 -10.60 -13.69
CA GLY A 31 -6.57 -11.94 -13.21
C GLY A 31 -5.12 -12.17 -12.74
N ARG A 32 -4.15 -11.42 -13.26
CA ARG A 32 -2.71 -11.68 -13.07
C ARG A 32 -2.20 -11.44 -11.64
N TYR A 33 -2.91 -10.68 -10.81
CA TYR A 33 -2.46 -10.33 -9.46
C TYR A 33 -3.41 -10.76 -8.35
N LEU A 34 -4.55 -11.36 -8.70
CA LEU A 34 -5.54 -11.76 -7.71
C LEU A 34 -4.94 -12.74 -6.71
N PRO A 35 -5.21 -12.55 -5.40
CA PRO A 35 -4.84 -13.54 -4.40
C PRO A 35 -5.74 -14.77 -4.52
N ASP A 36 -5.16 -15.97 -4.32
CA ASP A 36 -5.89 -17.25 -4.24
C ASP A 36 -5.50 -18.07 -2.99
N GLY A 37 -4.49 -17.62 -2.24
CA GLY A 37 -3.98 -18.28 -1.04
C GLY A 37 -3.15 -19.53 -1.35
N GLY A 38 -2.86 -19.79 -2.63
CA GLY A 38 -2.13 -20.95 -3.10
C GLY A 38 -0.61 -20.79 -3.00
N ILE A 39 0.08 -21.93 -2.89
CA ILE A 39 1.55 -21.98 -2.95
C ILE A 39 2.02 -21.60 -4.36
N ASP A 40 1.41 -22.14 -5.42
CA ASP A 40 1.84 -21.90 -6.80
C ASP A 40 1.82 -20.41 -7.17
N ARG A 41 0.78 -19.70 -6.70
CA ARG A 41 0.67 -18.25 -6.83
C ARG A 41 1.79 -17.51 -6.13
N SER A 42 2.14 -17.96 -4.92
CA SER A 42 3.25 -17.40 -4.16
C SER A 42 4.58 -17.63 -4.89
N LEU A 43 4.78 -18.81 -5.48
CA LEU A 43 5.97 -19.10 -6.30
C LEU A 43 6.02 -18.24 -7.58
N ASP A 44 4.89 -17.98 -8.24
CA ASP A 44 4.80 -17.01 -9.34
C ASP A 44 5.22 -15.60 -8.89
N LEU A 45 4.70 -15.11 -7.77
CA LEU A 45 5.07 -13.81 -7.22
C LEU A 45 6.57 -13.73 -6.91
N ALA A 46 7.16 -14.79 -6.34
CA ALA A 46 8.61 -14.84 -6.08
C ALA A 46 9.45 -14.74 -7.37
N ARG A 47 9.08 -15.48 -8.42
CA ARG A 47 9.76 -15.40 -9.73
C ARG A 47 9.67 -13.98 -10.30
N ARG A 48 8.49 -13.37 -10.22
CA ARG A 48 8.23 -12.02 -10.75
C ARG A 48 8.87 -10.90 -9.93
N ALA A 49 9.08 -11.14 -8.63
CA ALA A 49 9.93 -10.30 -7.78
C ALA A 49 11.43 -10.40 -8.15
N GLY A 50 11.81 -11.31 -9.05
CA GLY A 50 13.17 -11.47 -9.59
C GLY A 50 14.03 -12.47 -8.83
N HIS A 51 13.45 -13.34 -8.01
CA HIS A 51 14.21 -14.36 -7.28
C HIS A 51 14.70 -15.48 -8.21
N PRO A 52 15.92 -16.01 -7.99
CA PRO A 52 16.47 -17.07 -8.83
C PRO A 52 15.76 -18.42 -8.59
N ALA A 53 15.82 -19.32 -9.58
CA ALA A 53 15.00 -20.53 -9.63
C ALA A 53 15.31 -21.53 -8.49
N ASP A 54 16.55 -21.59 -8.03
CA ASP A 54 16.96 -22.37 -6.85
C ASP A 54 16.31 -21.84 -5.56
N LEU A 55 16.27 -20.52 -5.37
CA LEU A 55 15.61 -19.91 -4.22
C LEU A 55 14.09 -20.14 -4.25
N VAL A 56 13.46 -20.07 -5.43
CA VAL A 56 12.02 -20.38 -5.58
C VAL A 56 11.72 -21.84 -5.27
N ARG A 57 12.59 -22.78 -5.68
CA ARG A 57 12.46 -24.19 -5.29
C ARG A 57 12.61 -24.39 -3.79
N ALA A 58 13.59 -23.73 -3.16
CA ALA A 58 13.77 -23.77 -1.71
C ALA A 58 12.54 -23.20 -0.97
N LEU A 59 11.94 -22.13 -1.49
CA LEU A 59 10.72 -21.55 -0.94
C LEU A 59 9.56 -22.54 -1.02
N ALA A 60 9.39 -23.26 -2.13
CA ALA A 60 8.35 -24.27 -2.28
C ALA A 60 8.49 -25.37 -1.19
N SER A 61 9.71 -25.89 -1.01
CA SER A 61 10.01 -26.90 0.02
C SER A 61 9.77 -26.38 1.43
N THR A 62 10.15 -25.12 1.73
CA THR A 62 9.87 -24.50 3.02
C THR A 62 8.36 -24.37 3.24
N LEU A 63 7.62 -23.83 2.27
CA LEU A 63 6.17 -23.62 2.38
C LEU A 63 5.41 -24.94 2.61
N SER A 64 5.81 -26.04 1.97
CA SER A 64 5.14 -27.33 2.12
C SER A 64 5.23 -27.93 3.52
N VAL A 65 6.27 -27.58 4.29
CA VAL A 65 6.49 -28.13 5.64
C VAL A 65 6.04 -27.19 6.77
N LEU A 66 5.76 -25.91 6.47
CA LEU A 66 5.18 -24.99 7.46
C LEU A 66 3.79 -25.47 7.89
N ASP A 67 3.44 -25.22 9.16
CA ASP A 67 2.08 -25.40 9.64
C ASP A 67 1.09 -24.50 8.87
N PRO A 68 -0.20 -24.87 8.79
CA PRO A 68 -1.18 -24.14 7.98
C PRO A 68 -1.33 -22.66 8.36
N ARG A 69 -1.22 -22.31 9.65
CA ARG A 69 -1.38 -20.92 10.11
C ARG A 69 -0.20 -20.07 9.67
N THR A 70 1.02 -20.55 9.87
CA THR A 70 2.24 -19.86 9.43
C THR A 70 2.29 -19.76 7.92
N ARG A 71 1.95 -20.84 7.19
CA ARG A 71 1.87 -20.83 5.73
C ARG A 71 0.90 -19.76 5.23
N ARG A 72 -0.29 -19.66 5.84
CA ARG A 72 -1.28 -18.62 5.51
C ARG A 72 -0.72 -17.20 5.69
N ALA A 73 0.03 -16.98 6.77
CA ALA A 73 0.69 -15.69 7.03
C ALA A 73 1.80 -15.35 5.99
N VAL A 74 2.32 -16.32 5.26
CA VAL A 74 3.29 -16.09 4.17
C VAL A 74 2.60 -15.82 2.83
N VAL A 75 1.57 -16.60 2.48
CA VAL A 75 0.88 -16.49 1.18
C VAL A 75 -0.12 -15.33 1.13
N ASP A 76 -0.64 -14.90 2.27
CA ASP A 76 -1.56 -13.76 2.40
C ASP A 76 -1.24 -12.94 3.67
N PRO A 77 -0.10 -12.23 3.71
CA PRO A 77 0.43 -11.60 4.93
C PRO A 77 -0.45 -10.48 5.50
N ILE A 78 -1.43 -9.99 4.73
CA ILE A 78 -2.41 -9.00 5.20
C ILE A 78 -3.83 -9.56 5.24
N GLY A 79 -4.04 -10.87 5.04
CA GLY A 79 -5.32 -11.55 5.19
C GLY A 79 -6.42 -11.14 4.20
N ARG A 80 -6.07 -10.77 2.97
CA ARG A 80 -7.00 -10.28 1.93
C ARG A 80 -8.17 -11.23 1.67
N LEU A 81 -7.96 -12.53 1.80
CA LEU A 81 -8.94 -13.57 1.47
C LEU A 81 -9.96 -13.86 2.58
N GLY A 82 -9.78 -13.31 3.78
CA GLY A 82 -10.56 -13.70 4.95
C GLY A 82 -11.93 -13.03 5.13
N VAL A 83 -12.44 -12.25 4.18
CA VAL A 83 -13.38 -11.15 4.50
C VAL A 83 -14.81 -11.30 3.92
N HIS A 84 -15.08 -12.17 2.96
CA HIS A 84 -16.37 -12.13 2.25
C HIS A 84 -17.58 -12.78 2.95
N SER A 85 -17.49 -13.14 4.24
CA SER A 85 -18.49 -14.02 4.89
C SER A 85 -19.40 -13.38 5.95
N ARG A 86 -19.54 -12.05 6.03
CA ARG A 86 -20.52 -11.43 6.95
C ARG A 86 -21.38 -10.39 6.25
N SER A 87 -22.69 -10.63 6.28
CA SER A 87 -23.78 -9.84 5.69
C SER A 87 -24.28 -8.69 6.58
N ASP A 88 -23.63 -8.42 7.72
CA ASP A 88 -23.98 -7.31 8.60
C ASP A 88 -23.14 -6.09 8.22
N GLY A 89 -23.79 -5.06 7.69
CA GLY A 89 -23.21 -3.88 7.01
C GLY A 89 -22.28 -2.97 7.83
N GLY A 90 -21.66 -3.45 8.91
CA GLY A 90 -20.63 -2.74 9.65
C GLY A 90 -19.26 -2.77 8.97
N ALA A 91 -18.42 -1.76 9.22
CA ALA A 91 -17.02 -1.79 8.84
C ALA A 91 -16.29 -2.87 9.66
N LEU A 92 -15.85 -3.95 9.02
CA LEU A 92 -15.05 -4.98 9.67
C LEU A 92 -13.62 -4.44 9.86
N VAL A 93 -13.16 -4.38 11.11
CA VAL A 93 -11.78 -4.01 11.44
C VAL A 93 -11.06 -5.22 12.01
N ARG A 94 -9.93 -5.58 11.44
CA ARG A 94 -9.14 -6.74 11.87
C ARG A 94 -7.67 -6.41 12.01
N PRO A 95 -6.95 -6.93 13.03
CA PRO A 95 -5.51 -6.76 13.13
C PRO A 95 -4.80 -7.47 11.97
N VAL A 96 -3.67 -6.92 11.55
CA VAL A 96 -2.69 -7.60 10.71
C VAL A 96 -1.57 -8.06 11.62
N GLU A 97 -1.23 -9.34 11.57
CA GLU A 97 -0.16 -9.93 12.38
C GLU A 97 0.97 -10.43 11.48
N LEU A 98 2.20 -10.12 11.86
CA LEU A 98 3.42 -10.68 11.31
C LEU A 98 4.12 -11.41 12.44
N GLY A 99 4.26 -12.74 12.31
CA GLY A 99 4.95 -13.56 13.32
C GLY A 99 4.39 -13.45 14.73
N GLY A 100 3.06 -13.30 14.85
CA GLY A 100 2.34 -13.18 16.12
C GLY A 100 2.25 -11.75 16.67
N ASP A 101 2.99 -10.80 16.09
CA ASP A 101 2.95 -9.40 16.51
C ASP A 101 2.14 -8.55 15.53
N ARG A 102 1.53 -7.48 16.02
CA ARG A 102 0.79 -6.53 15.19
C ARG A 102 1.73 -5.83 14.21
N ALA A 103 1.35 -5.79 12.94
CA ALA A 103 2.05 -5.06 11.88
C ALA A 103 1.75 -3.56 12.01
N GLN A 104 2.27 -2.91 13.03
CA GLN A 104 2.09 -1.49 13.31
C GLN A 104 3.32 -0.68 12.87
N GLN A 105 3.12 0.58 12.49
CA GLN A 105 4.22 1.51 12.27
C GLN A 105 5.01 1.70 13.59
N THR A 106 6.32 1.89 13.49
CA THR A 106 7.20 2.06 14.66
C THR A 106 7.06 3.43 15.32
N ASP A 107 6.86 4.48 14.52
CA ASP A 107 6.69 5.87 14.96
C ASP A 107 5.82 6.68 13.99
N ALA A 108 5.45 7.91 14.39
CA ALA A 108 4.56 8.82 13.65
C ALA A 108 5.06 9.23 12.24
N THR A 109 6.29 8.90 11.87
CA THR A 109 6.92 9.20 10.56
C THR A 109 7.19 7.95 9.72
N THR A 110 6.79 6.77 10.20
CA THR A 110 7.04 5.48 9.54
C THR A 110 5.81 4.90 8.84
N CYS A 111 4.66 5.59 8.83
CA CYS A 111 3.44 5.15 8.13
C CYS A 111 3.70 4.72 6.68
N GLY A 112 4.40 5.54 5.90
CA GLY A 112 4.79 5.22 4.52
C GLY A 112 5.73 4.04 4.42
N SER A 113 6.66 3.88 5.35
CA SER A 113 7.59 2.74 5.38
C SER A 113 6.91 1.44 5.77
N ALA A 114 5.94 1.48 6.68
CA ALA A 114 5.10 0.34 7.05
C ALA A 114 4.25 -0.12 5.85
N VAL A 115 3.57 0.82 5.18
CA VAL A 115 2.78 0.55 3.98
C VAL A 115 3.63 -0.06 2.86
N LEU A 116 4.78 0.53 2.56
CA LEU A 116 5.68 0.02 1.51
C LEU A 116 6.30 -1.33 1.88
N GLY A 117 6.58 -1.57 3.16
CA GLY A 117 7.07 -2.84 3.67
C GLY A 117 6.04 -3.96 3.51
N LEU A 118 4.77 -3.70 3.85
CA LEU A 118 3.69 -4.66 3.62
C LEU A 118 3.35 -4.82 2.14
N LEU A 119 3.37 -3.75 1.34
CA LEU A 119 3.22 -3.84 -0.11
C LEU A 119 4.26 -4.82 -0.70
N ALA A 120 5.52 -4.69 -0.27
CA ALA A 120 6.59 -5.60 -0.66
C ALA A 120 6.32 -7.03 -0.19
N ALA A 121 5.93 -7.24 1.06
CA ALA A 121 5.63 -8.57 1.59
C ALA A 121 4.48 -9.27 0.84
N VAL A 122 3.43 -8.52 0.47
CA VAL A 122 2.29 -9.04 -0.28
C VAL A 122 2.66 -9.46 -1.70
N GLY A 123 3.72 -8.86 -2.27
CA GLY A 123 4.23 -9.18 -3.61
C GLY A 123 5.50 -10.02 -3.64
N ASP A 124 6.05 -10.39 -2.48
CA ASP A 124 7.30 -11.15 -2.34
C ASP A 124 7.20 -12.12 -1.15
N PRO A 125 6.87 -13.40 -1.39
CA PRO A 125 6.70 -14.38 -0.32
C PRO A 125 8.01 -14.77 0.36
N VAL A 126 9.18 -14.46 -0.21
CA VAL A 126 10.47 -14.61 0.49
C VAL A 126 10.54 -13.60 1.64
N LEU A 127 10.14 -12.35 1.38
CA LEU A 127 10.04 -11.32 2.41
C LEU A 127 8.93 -11.63 3.42
N ALA A 128 7.76 -12.10 2.97
CA ALA A 128 6.68 -12.50 3.86
C ALA A 128 7.09 -13.66 4.79
N LEU A 129 7.83 -14.65 4.28
CA LEU A 129 8.39 -15.74 5.09
C LEU A 129 9.30 -15.20 6.20
N TRP A 130 10.22 -14.30 5.84
CA TRP A 130 11.11 -13.69 6.82
C TRP A 130 10.35 -12.85 7.85
N LEU A 131 9.34 -12.09 7.46
CA LEU A 131 8.52 -11.33 8.41
C LEU A 131 7.73 -12.25 9.34
N ALA A 132 7.08 -13.29 8.80
CA ALA A 132 6.24 -14.21 9.56
C ALA A 132 7.06 -15.08 10.51
N THR A 133 8.23 -15.55 10.08
CA THR A 133 8.98 -16.55 10.84
C THR A 133 10.35 -16.03 11.27
N GLY A 134 11.05 -15.33 10.39
CA GLY A 134 12.48 -15.04 10.49
C GLY A 134 13.35 -16.04 9.74
N LEU A 135 12.76 -17.03 9.06
CA LEU A 135 13.43 -17.95 8.16
C LEU A 135 13.72 -17.30 6.80
N ARG A 136 14.74 -17.82 6.14
CA ARG A 136 14.96 -17.70 4.70
C ARG A 136 14.55 -19.01 4.02
N PRO A 137 14.21 -18.98 2.72
CA PRO A 137 13.99 -20.21 1.95
C PRO A 137 15.17 -21.18 2.09
N GLY A 138 14.88 -22.44 2.43
CA GLY A 138 15.91 -23.47 2.66
C GLY A 138 16.45 -23.57 4.10
N ASP A 139 16.13 -22.63 4.99
CA ASP A 139 16.49 -22.76 6.41
C ASP A 139 15.73 -23.91 7.07
N ALA A 140 16.41 -24.68 7.93
CA ALA A 140 15.76 -25.68 8.77
C ALA A 140 14.98 -24.99 9.92
N PRO A 141 13.78 -25.47 10.30
CA PRO A 141 13.10 -25.00 11.50
C PRO A 141 14.01 -25.10 12.73
N GLY A 142 14.19 -24.01 13.48
CA GLY A 142 15.07 -23.97 14.65
C GLY A 142 16.55 -23.66 14.36
N SER A 143 16.96 -23.52 13.09
CA SER A 143 18.32 -23.06 12.77
C SER A 143 18.48 -21.55 13.01
N GLY A 144 19.45 -21.18 13.84
CA GLY A 144 20.02 -19.84 13.95
C GLY A 144 19.51 -18.94 15.10
N ARG A 145 20.46 -18.32 15.82
CA ARG A 145 20.23 -17.11 16.63
C ARG A 145 19.68 -16.03 15.70
N ARG A 146 18.43 -15.63 15.90
CA ARG A 146 17.79 -14.56 15.11
C ARG A 146 18.10 -13.21 15.76
N PRO A 147 18.72 -12.25 15.04
CA PRO A 147 19.03 -10.94 15.61
C PRO A 147 17.78 -10.16 16.06
N TRP A 148 16.61 -10.52 15.53
CA TRP A 148 15.33 -9.89 15.82
C TRP A 148 14.35 -10.93 16.37
N THR A 149 14.03 -10.82 17.66
CA THR A 149 13.01 -11.62 18.34
C THR A 149 11.62 -11.03 18.04
N GLY A 150 10.72 -11.84 17.48
CA GLY A 150 9.35 -11.40 17.13
C GLY A 150 9.23 -10.73 15.75
N GLY A 151 8.01 -10.71 15.22
CA GLY A 151 7.71 -10.10 13.93
C GLY A 151 7.69 -8.57 13.98
N ALA A 152 7.36 -7.96 15.13
CA ALA A 152 7.42 -6.50 15.29
C ALA A 152 8.85 -5.97 15.10
N ALA A 153 9.85 -6.64 15.67
CA ALA A 153 11.25 -6.25 15.54
C ALA A 153 11.75 -6.35 14.07
N ARG A 154 11.38 -7.42 13.37
CA ARG A 154 11.69 -7.61 11.94
C ARG A 154 10.99 -6.55 11.08
N PHE A 155 9.73 -6.27 11.36
CA PHE A 155 8.97 -5.26 10.64
C PHE A 155 9.53 -3.85 10.91
N GLY A 156 9.96 -3.54 12.13
CA GLY A 156 10.64 -2.28 12.47
C GLY A 156 12.00 -2.12 11.77
N GLU A 157 12.78 -3.18 11.59
CA GLU A 157 14.01 -3.11 10.75
C GLU A 157 13.66 -2.84 9.28
N LEU A 158 12.67 -3.53 8.73
CA LEU A 158 12.20 -3.29 7.36
C LEU A 158 11.75 -1.83 7.19
N GLN A 159 10.96 -1.30 8.13
CA GLN A 159 10.51 0.09 8.10
C GLN A 159 11.70 1.06 8.09
N ARG A 160 12.72 0.85 8.94
CA ARG A 160 13.93 1.68 8.95
C ARG A 160 14.70 1.61 7.63
N ALA A 161 14.84 0.41 7.05
CA ALA A 161 15.49 0.22 5.75
C ALA A 161 14.74 0.93 4.61
N VAL A 162 13.41 0.81 4.59
CA VAL A 162 12.54 1.47 3.61
C VAL A 162 12.62 2.99 3.77
N LYS A 163 12.52 3.53 4.99
CA LYS A 163 12.61 4.96 5.27
C LYS A 163 13.92 5.56 4.78
N ARG A 164 15.05 4.88 5.03
CA ARG A 164 16.37 5.29 4.51
C ARG A 164 16.37 5.33 2.97
N ARG A 165 15.73 4.37 2.30
CA ARG A 165 15.70 4.28 0.84
C ARG A 165 14.80 5.34 0.20
N THR A 166 13.60 5.54 0.75
CA THR A 166 12.65 6.55 0.24
C THR A 166 13.19 7.97 0.38
N ASN A 167 13.98 8.22 1.41
CA ASN A 167 14.43 9.57 1.73
C ASN A 167 15.80 9.91 1.13
N ARG A 168 16.64 8.94 0.74
CA ARG A 168 18.06 9.18 0.37
C ARG A 168 18.32 10.25 -0.69
N ALA A 169 17.53 10.28 -1.76
CA ALA A 169 17.73 11.14 -2.93
C ALA A 169 16.37 11.70 -3.40
N ALA A 170 15.66 12.31 -2.46
CA ALA A 170 14.30 12.75 -2.67
C ALA A 170 14.19 14.23 -3.04
N LEU A 171 15.21 15.03 -2.80
CA LEU A 171 15.31 16.43 -3.24
C LEU A 171 16.49 16.57 -4.21
N GLY A 172 16.45 15.81 -5.31
CA GLY A 172 17.61 15.61 -6.18
C GLY A 172 18.68 14.77 -5.47
N PRO A 173 19.93 15.27 -5.32
CA PRO A 173 20.97 14.55 -4.59
C PRO A 173 20.77 14.60 -3.05
N LEU A 174 19.91 15.49 -2.55
CA LEU A 174 19.70 15.71 -1.12
C LEU A 174 18.63 14.78 -0.53
N PRO A 175 18.75 14.42 0.75
CA PRO A 175 17.76 13.59 1.41
C PRO A 175 16.48 14.38 1.75
N TRP A 176 15.35 13.67 1.82
CA TRP A 176 14.11 14.20 2.39
C TRP A 176 14.21 14.29 3.92
N PRO A 177 13.75 15.38 4.54
CA PRO A 177 13.75 15.50 6.00
C PRO A 177 12.99 14.34 6.66
N ALA A 178 13.66 13.60 7.55
CA ALA A 178 13.09 12.42 8.18
C ALA A 178 11.82 12.70 9.02
N ALA A 179 11.69 13.93 9.54
CA ALA A 179 10.53 14.40 10.29
C ALA A 179 9.27 14.53 9.42
N LEU A 180 9.43 14.66 8.10
CA LEU A 180 8.33 14.76 7.15
C LEU A 180 7.92 13.38 6.60
N GLY A 181 8.39 12.30 7.22
CA GLY A 181 8.04 10.93 6.83
C GLY A 181 8.59 10.54 5.46
N THR A 182 7.69 10.08 4.58
CA THR A 182 8.01 9.50 3.27
C THR A 182 7.43 10.38 2.16
N PRO A 183 8.22 10.88 1.20
CA PRO A 183 7.69 11.67 0.09
C PRO A 183 7.05 10.78 -1.00
N PRO A 184 5.96 11.19 -1.68
CA PRO A 184 5.26 10.36 -2.67
C PRO A 184 6.14 9.83 -3.81
N TRP A 185 7.05 10.66 -4.34
CA TRP A 185 7.97 10.25 -5.41
C TRP A 185 9.06 9.29 -4.91
N GLY A 186 9.52 9.44 -3.67
CA GLY A 186 10.47 8.52 -3.04
C GLY A 186 9.82 7.15 -2.77
N ALA A 187 8.56 7.17 -2.34
CA ALA A 187 7.73 5.98 -2.21
C ALA A 187 7.52 5.28 -3.56
N ALA A 188 7.13 6.01 -4.61
CA ALA A 188 6.91 5.43 -5.94
C ALA A 188 8.17 4.72 -6.50
N ARG A 189 9.35 5.31 -6.33
CA ARG A 189 10.63 4.70 -6.74
C ARG A 189 11.04 3.48 -5.92
N THR A 190 10.51 3.35 -4.70
CA THR A 190 10.90 2.30 -3.75
C THR A 190 9.86 1.19 -3.63
N ALA A 191 8.62 1.45 -4.03
CA ALA A 191 7.52 0.50 -4.02
C ALA A 191 7.89 -0.78 -4.77
N ARG A 192 7.60 -1.93 -4.15
CA ARG A 192 7.85 -3.25 -4.70
C ARG A 192 6.58 -4.07 -4.54
N TYR A 193 6.13 -4.69 -5.62
CA TYR A 193 5.06 -5.67 -5.62
C TYR A 193 5.21 -6.55 -6.86
N ALA A 194 5.75 -7.75 -6.69
CA ALA A 194 6.16 -8.62 -7.81
C ALA A 194 6.97 -7.84 -8.86
N ASP A 195 6.51 -7.85 -10.12
CA ASP A 195 7.07 -7.13 -11.26
C ASP A 195 6.40 -5.77 -11.53
N VAL A 196 5.64 -5.18 -10.59
CA VAL A 196 4.91 -3.91 -10.84
C VAL A 196 5.79 -2.68 -10.60
N ARG A 197 5.75 -1.74 -11.56
CA ARG A 197 6.32 -0.38 -11.41
C ARG A 197 5.24 0.60 -10.96
N TYR A 198 5.55 1.44 -9.97
CA TYR A 198 4.62 2.46 -9.47
C TYR A 198 5.03 3.87 -9.90
N GLY A 199 4.03 4.71 -10.14
CA GLY A 199 4.17 6.15 -10.34
C GLY A 199 3.24 6.92 -9.40
N GLU A 200 3.67 8.09 -8.93
CA GLU A 200 2.84 8.96 -8.10
C GLU A 200 1.85 9.77 -8.96
N ARG A 201 0.65 9.99 -8.45
CA ARG A 201 -0.34 10.92 -9.00
C ARG A 201 -1.02 11.70 -7.88
N VAL A 202 -1.09 13.02 -8.04
CA VAL A 202 -1.89 13.90 -7.19
C VAL A 202 -3.37 13.60 -7.39
N VAL A 203 -4.11 13.40 -6.30
CA VAL A 203 -5.58 13.37 -6.32
C VAL A 203 -6.07 14.81 -6.24
N ARG A 204 -6.49 15.34 -7.39
CA ARG A 204 -7.10 16.67 -7.49
C ARG A 204 -8.55 16.52 -7.04
N GLY A 205 -8.95 17.16 -5.95
CA GLY A 205 -10.23 16.87 -5.28
C GLY A 205 -11.49 17.08 -6.13
N ARG A 206 -12.64 16.70 -5.56
CA ARG A 206 -13.97 16.54 -6.18
C ARG A 206 -14.26 17.53 -7.32
N SER A 207 -14.37 17.04 -8.55
CA SER A 207 -15.21 17.65 -9.59
C SER A 207 -16.67 17.43 -9.20
N GLY A 208 -17.55 18.42 -9.38
CA GLY A 208 -18.92 18.43 -8.85
C GLY A 208 -19.88 17.31 -9.30
N SER A 209 -19.41 16.27 -9.99
CA SER A 209 -20.21 15.18 -10.59
C SER A 209 -20.54 14.00 -9.65
N GLY A 210 -19.96 13.94 -8.44
CA GLY A 210 -20.22 12.84 -7.49
C GLY A 210 -19.45 11.54 -7.78
N ASP A 211 -18.80 11.41 -8.94
CA ASP A 211 -17.93 10.29 -9.28
C ASP A 211 -16.59 10.34 -8.52
N PRO A 212 -15.98 9.18 -8.21
CA PRO A 212 -14.63 9.14 -7.67
C PRO A 212 -13.63 9.71 -8.65
N GLU A 213 -12.68 10.47 -8.13
CA GLU A 213 -11.60 11.07 -8.92
C GLU A 213 -10.88 10.01 -9.76
N PRO A 214 -10.51 10.29 -11.03
CA PRO A 214 -9.89 9.30 -11.91
C PRO A 214 -8.69 8.57 -11.32
N GLU A 215 -7.87 9.24 -10.50
CA GLU A 215 -6.75 8.63 -9.80
C GLU A 215 -7.21 7.59 -8.76
N VAL A 216 -8.28 7.88 -8.03
CA VAL A 216 -8.86 6.99 -7.01
C VAL A 216 -9.61 5.84 -7.66
N ARG A 217 -10.35 6.12 -8.74
CA ARG A 217 -10.96 5.09 -9.57
C ARG A 217 -9.91 4.13 -10.15
N ALA A 218 -8.78 4.64 -10.62
CA ALA A 218 -7.68 3.79 -11.07
C ALA A 218 -7.03 3.00 -9.93
N ALA A 219 -6.94 3.57 -8.72
CA ALA A 219 -6.49 2.84 -7.54
C ALA A 219 -7.42 1.66 -7.21
N LEU A 220 -8.74 1.89 -7.23
CA LEU A 220 -9.76 0.87 -7.02
C LEU A 220 -9.70 -0.22 -8.09
N VAL A 221 -9.55 0.14 -9.37
CA VAL A 221 -9.39 -0.82 -10.46
C VAL A 221 -8.12 -1.66 -10.28
N ALA A 222 -6.99 -1.03 -9.93
CA ALA A 222 -5.75 -1.76 -9.66
C ALA A 222 -5.90 -2.75 -8.49
N ALA A 223 -6.51 -2.31 -7.39
CA ALA A 223 -6.78 -3.15 -6.23
C ALA A 223 -7.75 -4.28 -6.55
N ALA A 224 -8.79 -4.03 -7.35
CA ALA A 224 -9.71 -5.05 -7.83
C ALA A 224 -9.07 -6.09 -8.75
N ARG A 225 -7.97 -5.72 -9.42
CA ARG A 225 -7.14 -6.63 -10.20
C ARG A 225 -6.05 -7.31 -9.38
N GLY A 226 -6.03 -7.09 -8.07
CA GLY A 226 -5.14 -7.73 -7.10
C GLY A 226 -3.83 -6.98 -6.83
N VAL A 227 -3.63 -5.78 -7.41
CA VAL A 227 -2.44 -4.94 -7.19
C VAL A 227 -2.73 -3.90 -6.10
N PRO A 228 -2.14 -4.01 -4.89
CA PRO A 228 -2.37 -3.04 -3.83
C PRO A 228 -1.82 -1.64 -4.20
N VAL A 229 -2.47 -0.60 -3.68
CA VAL A 229 -2.16 0.79 -4.00
C VAL A 229 -1.94 1.60 -2.72
N PRO A 230 -0.72 2.12 -2.48
CA PRO A 230 -0.50 3.10 -1.44
C PRO A 230 -1.26 4.40 -1.71
N LEU A 231 -1.99 4.87 -0.71
CA LEU A 231 -2.74 6.12 -0.73
C LEU A 231 -2.19 7.06 0.33
N PHE A 232 -1.85 8.26 -0.09
CA PHE A 232 -1.42 9.34 0.80
C PHE A 232 -2.64 10.13 1.23
N THR A 233 -2.77 10.37 2.53
CA THR A 233 -3.91 11.05 3.14
C THR A 233 -3.48 12.32 3.87
N GLY A 234 -4.37 13.30 3.92
CA GLY A 234 -4.09 14.63 4.45
C GLY A 234 -5.37 15.42 4.73
N GLY A 235 -5.18 16.63 5.26
CA GLY A 235 -6.25 17.54 5.66
C GLY A 235 -6.53 18.64 4.64
N ASP A 236 -7.43 19.54 5.04
CA ASP A 236 -7.74 20.78 4.31
C ASP A 236 -6.91 21.94 4.88
N LEU A 237 -6.70 23.01 4.11
CA LEU A 237 -6.00 24.22 4.56
C LEU A 237 -6.68 24.90 5.77
N ALA A 238 -7.98 24.70 5.99
CA ALA A 238 -8.67 25.15 7.21
C ALA A 238 -8.15 24.48 8.50
N LEU A 239 -7.48 23.33 8.38
CA LEU A 239 -6.85 22.64 9.50
C LEU A 239 -5.39 23.08 9.73
N GLY A 240 -4.89 24.04 8.94
CA GLY A 240 -3.52 24.57 9.00
C GLY A 240 -2.71 24.25 7.74
N ILE A 241 -1.76 25.13 7.35
CA ILE A 241 -0.92 24.98 6.15
C ILE A 241 -0.11 23.68 6.22
N GLU A 242 0.34 23.31 7.42
CA GLU A 242 1.06 22.07 7.72
C GLU A 242 0.25 20.80 7.47
N THR A 243 -1.09 20.87 7.41
CA THR A 243 -1.99 19.72 7.17
C THR A 243 -2.33 19.50 5.70
N ALA A 244 -1.96 20.46 4.85
CA ALA A 244 -2.30 20.47 3.43
C ALA A 244 -1.34 19.60 2.57
N VAL A 245 -0.23 19.16 3.16
CA VAL A 245 0.76 18.22 2.59
C VAL A 245 0.38 16.80 3.02
N PRO A 246 0.64 15.74 2.23
CA PRO A 246 0.43 14.37 2.71
C PRO A 246 1.01 14.10 4.09
N ARG A 247 0.16 13.68 5.03
CA ARG A 247 0.53 13.47 6.44
C ARG A 247 0.64 12.01 6.82
N HIS A 248 -0.11 11.18 6.10
CA HIS A 248 -0.23 9.78 6.42
C HIS A 248 -0.31 8.94 5.15
N VAL A 249 -0.02 7.65 5.27
CA VAL A 249 -0.06 6.71 4.15
C VAL A 249 -0.79 5.47 4.61
N VAL A 250 -1.78 5.06 3.82
CA VAL A 250 -2.54 3.81 4.01
C VAL A 250 -2.38 2.93 2.77
N LEU A 251 -2.72 1.65 2.88
CA LEU A 251 -2.66 0.73 1.75
C LEU A 251 -4.06 0.26 1.36
N LEU A 252 -4.52 0.65 0.16
CA LEU A 252 -5.66 0.00 -0.47
C LEU A 252 -5.24 -1.40 -0.92
N ALA A 253 -5.61 -2.39 -0.12
CA ALA A 253 -5.10 -3.75 -0.18
C ALA A 253 -5.78 -4.63 -1.24
N LEU A 254 -7.10 -4.47 -1.35
CA LEU A 254 -7.96 -5.21 -2.27
C LEU A 254 -9.25 -4.39 -2.46
N ALA A 255 -9.85 -4.50 -3.64
CA ALA A 255 -11.21 -4.02 -3.88
C ALA A 255 -12.02 -5.13 -4.54
N ASP A 256 -13.32 -5.12 -4.32
CA ASP A 256 -14.27 -6.00 -4.96
C ASP A 256 -15.33 -5.13 -5.63
N ALA A 257 -15.27 -5.10 -6.96
CA ALA A 257 -16.18 -4.28 -7.76
C ALA A 257 -17.63 -4.81 -7.71
N GLN A 258 -17.82 -6.12 -7.54
CA GLN A 258 -19.15 -6.74 -7.48
C GLN A 258 -19.81 -6.46 -6.14
N LEU A 259 -19.07 -6.64 -5.04
CA LEU A 259 -19.55 -6.34 -3.69
C LEU A 259 -19.52 -4.85 -3.35
N ARG A 260 -18.87 -4.03 -4.18
CA ARG A 260 -18.59 -2.60 -3.93
C ARG A 260 -17.88 -2.38 -2.59
N ARG A 261 -16.97 -3.28 -2.22
CA ARG A 261 -16.22 -3.26 -0.97
C ARG A 261 -14.72 -3.08 -1.23
N CYS A 262 -14.01 -2.49 -0.29
CA CYS A 262 -12.57 -2.36 -0.37
C CYS A 262 -11.92 -2.50 1.00
N GLN A 263 -10.70 -3.04 1.01
CA GLN A 263 -9.90 -3.26 2.19
C GLN A 263 -8.78 -2.21 2.25
N VAL A 264 -8.70 -1.48 3.36
CA VAL A 264 -7.68 -0.46 3.62
C VAL A 264 -6.89 -0.82 4.86
N TYR A 265 -5.58 -1.03 4.71
CA TYR A 265 -4.69 -1.20 5.85
C TYR A 265 -4.23 0.16 6.39
N GLU A 266 -4.46 0.38 7.68
CA GLU A 266 -4.08 1.58 8.43
C GLU A 266 -2.89 1.23 9.35
N PRO A 267 -1.70 1.80 9.11
CA PRO A 267 -0.47 1.39 9.79
C PRO A 267 -0.33 1.89 11.23
N SER A 268 -1.04 2.93 11.66
CA SER A 268 -0.91 3.46 13.03
C SER A 268 -1.51 2.51 14.05
N THR A 269 -2.53 1.77 13.66
CA THR A 269 -3.20 0.76 14.48
C THR A 269 -2.91 -0.66 14.00
N GLY A 270 -2.26 -0.82 12.85
CA GLY A 270 -1.89 -2.12 12.30
C GLY A 270 -3.10 -2.98 11.94
N THR A 271 -4.17 -2.35 11.44
CA THR A 271 -5.45 -3.00 11.13
C THR A 271 -5.83 -2.85 9.66
N VAL A 272 -6.61 -3.79 9.16
CA VAL A 272 -7.35 -3.67 7.89
C VAL A 272 -8.79 -3.31 8.19
N HIS A 273 -9.29 -2.30 7.49
CA HIS A 273 -10.67 -1.84 7.50
C HIS A 273 -11.35 -2.27 6.21
N ASP A 274 -12.50 -2.90 6.31
CA ASP A 274 -13.37 -3.15 5.17
C ASP A 274 -14.46 -2.07 5.07
N LEU A 275 -14.52 -1.41 3.92
CA LEU A 275 -15.33 -0.23 3.67
C LEU A 275 -16.14 -0.38 2.38
N GLU A 276 -17.22 0.37 2.28
CA GLU A 276 -17.85 0.60 0.98
C GLU A 276 -16.93 1.42 0.07
N THR A 277 -16.79 0.97 -1.18
CA THR A 277 -15.88 1.59 -2.16
C THR A 277 -16.25 3.04 -2.46
N GLY A 278 -17.55 3.33 -2.56
CA GLY A 278 -18.05 4.70 -2.79
C GLY A 278 -17.75 5.66 -1.64
N ALA A 279 -17.60 5.13 -0.42
CA ALA A 279 -17.33 5.92 0.78
C ALA A 279 -15.84 6.26 0.96
N LEU A 280 -14.92 5.63 0.21
CA LEU A 280 -13.46 5.79 0.39
C LEU A 280 -12.99 7.26 0.31
N LEU A 281 -13.74 8.13 -0.38
CA LEU A 281 -13.44 9.55 -0.51
C LEU A 281 -14.20 10.46 0.45
N ASP A 282 -15.08 9.90 1.27
CA ASP A 282 -15.97 10.65 2.16
C ASP A 282 -15.49 10.65 3.63
N GLY A 283 -14.17 10.59 3.86
CA GLY A 283 -13.59 10.62 5.20
C GLY A 283 -13.94 11.89 6.01
N ARG A 284 -14.35 12.96 5.33
CA ARG A 284 -14.88 14.18 5.97
C ARG A 284 -16.18 13.89 6.72
N HIS A 285 -17.11 13.16 6.12
CA HIS A 285 -18.45 12.95 6.65
C HIS A 285 -18.63 11.56 7.30
N THR A 286 -17.78 10.58 6.97
CA THR A 286 -17.86 9.21 7.49
C THR A 286 -16.70 8.90 8.46
N PRO A 287 -16.96 8.81 9.78
CA PRO A 287 -15.93 8.53 10.79
C PRO A 287 -15.17 7.21 10.57
N GLU A 288 -15.82 6.17 10.05
CA GLU A 288 -15.24 4.85 9.76
C GLU A 288 -14.16 4.97 8.69
N VAL A 289 -14.46 5.70 7.62
CA VAL A 289 -13.52 6.00 6.53
C VAL A 289 -12.38 6.84 7.07
N ARG A 290 -12.67 7.87 7.86
CA ARG A 290 -11.64 8.71 8.46
C ARG A 290 -10.65 7.90 9.30
N ARG A 291 -11.15 6.95 10.09
CA ARG A 291 -10.31 6.02 10.86
C ARG A 291 -9.44 5.16 9.95
N ALA A 292 -10.01 4.59 8.89
CA ALA A 292 -9.25 3.81 7.91
C ALA A 292 -8.21 4.62 7.12
N LEU A 293 -8.39 5.94 7.02
CA LEU A 293 -7.45 6.88 6.39
C LEU A 293 -6.41 7.47 7.38
N GLY A 294 -6.30 6.90 8.59
CA GLY A 294 -5.35 7.34 9.62
C GLY A 294 -5.76 8.65 10.31
N GLY A 295 -7.07 8.90 10.42
CA GLY A 295 -7.64 10.11 11.02
C GLY A 295 -7.82 11.27 10.04
N TRP A 296 -7.42 11.10 8.77
CA TRP A 296 -7.46 12.16 7.76
C TRP A 296 -8.72 12.09 6.90
N PRO A 297 -9.28 13.26 6.52
CA PRO A 297 -10.53 13.29 5.76
C PRO A 297 -10.35 12.90 4.28
N HIS A 298 -9.13 13.03 3.72
CA HIS A 298 -8.94 13.03 2.27
C HIS A 298 -7.77 12.19 1.80
N VAL A 299 -7.96 11.52 0.66
CA VAL A 299 -6.87 11.03 -0.19
C VAL A 299 -6.36 12.19 -1.05
N CYS A 300 -5.06 12.44 -1.00
CA CYS A 300 -4.39 13.55 -1.70
C CYS A 300 -3.36 13.08 -2.75
N TRP A 301 -2.89 11.83 -2.65
CA TRP A 301 -1.99 11.22 -3.62
C TRP A 301 -2.23 9.71 -3.71
N ALA A 302 -1.98 9.14 -4.88
CA ALA A 302 -2.03 7.70 -5.12
C ALA A 302 -0.75 7.23 -5.81
N LEU A 303 -0.26 6.05 -5.42
CA LEU A 303 0.82 5.36 -6.11
C LEU A 303 0.21 4.32 -7.03
N LEU A 304 0.06 4.68 -8.30
CA LEU A 304 -0.61 3.86 -9.29
C LEU A 304 0.38 2.95 -10.03
N PRO A 305 -0.03 1.71 -10.36
CA PRO A 305 0.72 0.89 -11.31
C PRO A 305 0.92 1.67 -12.62
N SER A 306 2.12 1.57 -13.19
CA SER A 306 2.56 2.37 -14.34
C SER A 306 3.27 1.54 -15.41
N GLY A 307 3.27 0.21 -15.26
CA GLY A 307 3.98 -0.74 -16.12
C GLY A 307 4.66 -1.83 -15.31
N ARG A 308 5.55 -2.60 -15.94
CA ARG A 308 6.37 -3.60 -15.26
C ARG A 308 7.79 -3.12 -14.96
N ALA A 309 8.39 -3.64 -13.90
CA ALA A 309 9.82 -3.56 -13.66
C ALA A 309 10.56 -4.30 -14.79
N GLY A 310 11.60 -3.69 -15.36
CA GLY A 310 12.38 -4.27 -16.46
C GLY A 310 11.87 -3.96 -17.88
N GLU A 311 10.58 -3.62 -18.06
CA GLU A 311 10.10 -3.09 -19.34
C GLU A 311 10.58 -1.63 -19.53
N ALA A 312 11.24 -1.31 -20.63
CA ALA A 312 11.59 0.08 -20.95
C ALA A 312 10.32 0.93 -20.96
N THR A 313 10.37 2.16 -20.43
CA THR A 313 9.31 3.12 -20.74
C THR A 313 9.35 3.33 -22.25
N GLY A 314 8.39 2.78 -22.98
CA GLY A 314 8.18 3.20 -24.37
C GLY A 314 8.14 4.73 -24.38
N PRO A 315 8.75 5.40 -25.39
CA PRO A 315 8.66 6.84 -25.47
C PRO A 315 7.19 7.21 -25.39
N ALA A 316 6.84 8.05 -24.40
CA ALA A 316 5.54 8.71 -24.40
C ALA A 316 5.41 9.37 -25.77
N GLY A 317 4.43 8.92 -26.57
CA GLY A 317 4.21 9.40 -27.93
C GLY A 317 4.34 10.91 -27.96
N GLY A 318 5.43 11.35 -28.59
CA GLY A 318 5.77 12.75 -28.71
C GLY A 318 4.72 13.46 -29.56
N TRP A 319 4.48 14.71 -29.17
CA TRP A 319 4.06 15.81 -30.02
C TRP A 319 4.12 15.52 -31.52
N THR A 320 2.95 15.37 -32.12
CA THR A 320 2.56 15.91 -33.43
C THR A 320 1.11 16.33 -33.33
#